data_AF-A0A2G9N727-F1
#
_entry.id   AF-A0A2G9N727-F1
#
_cell.length_a   1.000
_cell.length_b   1.000
_cell.length_c   1.000
_cell.angle_alpha   90.00
_cell.angle_beta   90.00
_cell.angle_gamma   90.00
#
_symmetry.space_group_name_H-M   'P 1'
#
loop_
_entity.id
_entity.type
_entity.pdbx_description
1 polymer ?
#
loop_
_entity_poly.entity_id
_entity_poly.type
_entity_poly.pdbx_seq_one_letter_code
_entity_poly.pdbx_strand_id
1 'polypeptide(L)'
;MAGIRKSVFEELEKVRGLVKMHFPDLSVQEMCPLLSRLATYHYNKRKGMIVGKERELYNALIENSYNPFTVYRWALLERVPEEIKFQLRNHYLSQKKAIKLFFERRHETETGLQIDIKQLGLRLIKEM
;
A
#
# COMPACT_ATOMS: atom_id res chain seq x y z
N MET A 1 8.59 -29.65 -7.86
CA MET A 1 8.61 -28.44 -8.71
C MET A 1 8.20 -27.25 -7.85
N ALA A 2 9.13 -26.33 -7.54
CA ALA A 2 8.77 -25.10 -6.84
C ALA A 2 7.93 -24.24 -7.80
N GLY A 3 6.62 -24.12 -7.52
CA GLY A 3 5.74 -23.29 -8.35
C GLY A 3 6.28 -21.87 -8.41
N ILE A 4 6.45 -21.33 -9.63
CA ILE A 4 6.87 -19.95 -9.85
C ILE A 4 5.93 -19.05 -9.06
N ARG A 5 6.46 -18.40 -8.03
CA ARG A 5 5.68 -17.53 -7.15
C ARG A 5 5.31 -16.31 -7.99
N LYS A 6 4.06 -16.26 -8.46
CA LYS A 6 3.55 -15.15 -9.30
C LYS A 6 3.91 -13.81 -8.66
N SER A 7 4.41 -12.89 -9.47
CA SER A 7 4.81 -11.57 -9.00
C SER A 7 3.59 -10.83 -8.48
N VAL A 8 3.68 -10.29 -7.27
CA VAL A 8 2.60 -9.51 -6.65
C VAL A 8 2.18 -8.33 -7.53
N PHE A 9 3.13 -7.78 -8.28
CA PHE A 9 2.90 -6.68 -9.20
C PHE A 9 2.09 -7.10 -10.43
N GLU A 10 2.28 -8.33 -10.94
CA GLU A 10 1.47 -8.85 -12.06
C GLU A 10 0.02 -9.07 -11.63
N GLU A 11 -0.20 -9.61 -10.43
CA GLU A 11 -1.56 -9.76 -9.90
C GLU A 11 -2.22 -8.41 -9.63
N LEU A 12 -1.46 -7.41 -9.16
CA LEU A 12 -1.96 -6.04 -9.02
C LEU A 12 -2.37 -5.43 -10.36
N GLU A 13 -1.60 -5.65 -11.43
CA GLU A 13 -1.96 -5.15 -12.76
C GLU A 13 -3.23 -5.80 -13.31
N LYS A 14 -3.46 -7.09 -13.06
CA LYS A 14 -4.74 -7.73 -13.41
C LYS A 14 -5.91 -7.10 -12.69
N VAL A 15 -5.74 -6.86 -11.38
CA VAL A 15 -6.78 -6.19 -10.58
C VAL A 15 -6.99 -4.77 -11.07
N ARG A 16 -5.95 -4.03 -11.44
CA ARG A 16 -6.11 -2.71 -12.08
C ARG A 16 -6.92 -2.78 -13.37
N GLY A 17 -6.63 -3.76 -14.22
CA GLY A 17 -7.41 -4.00 -15.44
C GLY A 17 -8.90 -4.18 -15.10
N LEU A 18 -9.20 -5.03 -14.12
CA LEU A 18 -10.55 -5.24 -13.61
C LEU A 18 -11.18 -3.93 -13.10
N VAL A 19 -10.48 -3.19 -12.23
CA VAL A 19 -10.99 -1.93 -11.68
C VAL A 19 -11.27 -0.92 -12.79
N LYS A 20 -10.36 -0.77 -13.78
CA LYS A 20 -10.54 0.15 -14.90
C LYS A 20 -11.70 -0.22 -15.82
N MET A 21 -12.00 -1.52 -15.97
CA MET A 21 -13.18 -1.96 -16.75
C MET A 21 -14.49 -1.49 -16.12
N HIS A 22 -14.58 -1.52 -14.79
CA HIS A 22 -15.78 -1.09 -14.06
C HIS A 22 -15.78 0.41 -13.73
N PHE A 23 -14.59 1.02 -13.57
CA PHE A 23 -14.40 2.41 -13.17
C PHE A 23 -13.25 3.04 -13.97
N PRO A 24 -13.48 3.41 -15.24
CA PRO A 24 -12.44 3.96 -16.11
C PRO A 24 -11.87 5.30 -15.60
N ASP A 25 -12.68 6.08 -14.89
CA ASP A 25 -12.31 7.40 -14.37
C ASP A 25 -11.57 7.35 -13.03
N LEU A 26 -11.42 6.17 -12.41
CA LEU A 26 -10.84 6.05 -11.08
C LEU A 26 -9.32 6.17 -11.14
N SER A 27 -8.77 7.22 -10.52
CA SER A 27 -7.32 7.36 -10.41
C SER A 27 -6.73 6.37 -9.40
N VAL A 28 -5.46 5.98 -9.59
CA VAL A 28 -4.73 5.10 -8.65
C VAL A 28 -4.66 5.72 -7.25
N GLN A 29 -4.60 7.05 -7.16
CA GLN A 29 -4.57 7.77 -5.88
C GLN A 29 -5.89 7.62 -5.11
N GLU A 30 -7.03 7.62 -5.82
CA GLU A 30 -8.37 7.43 -5.24
C GLU A 30 -8.67 5.95 -4.94
N MET A 31 -8.00 5.04 -5.66
CA MET A 31 -8.16 3.60 -5.48
C MET A 31 -7.69 3.12 -4.09
N CYS A 32 -6.57 3.63 -3.57
CA CYS A 32 -6.04 3.21 -2.27
C CYS A 32 -7.02 3.45 -1.09
N PRO A 33 -7.58 4.66 -0.91
CA PRO A 33 -8.58 4.93 0.12
C PRO A 33 -9.82 4.04 0.01
N LEU A 34 -10.34 3.83 -1.21
CA LEU A 34 -11.48 2.95 -1.46
C LEU A 34 -11.17 1.52 -1.03
N LEU A 35 -10.06 0.96 -1.51
CA LEU A 35 -9.62 -0.39 -1.16
C LEU A 35 -9.41 -0.56 0.35
N SER A 36 -8.92 0.46 1.07
CA SER A 36 -8.79 0.43 2.53
C SER A 36 -10.15 0.25 3.23
N ARG A 37 -11.18 0.97 2.78
CA ARG A 37 -12.55 0.82 3.33
C ARG A 37 -13.10 -0.56 3.02
N LEU A 38 -12.92 -1.05 1.79
CA LEU A 38 -13.37 -2.39 1.40
C LEU A 38 -12.67 -3.51 2.18
N ALA A 39 -11.36 -3.36 2.40
CA ALA A 39 -10.56 -4.27 3.20
C ALA A 39 -11.06 -4.35 4.65
N THR A 40 -11.45 -3.21 5.23
CA THR A 40 -12.04 -3.14 6.58
C THR A 40 -13.43 -3.78 6.60
N TYR A 41 -14.27 -3.45 5.62
CA TYR A 41 -15.62 -4.00 5.49
C TYR A 41 -15.61 -5.53 5.31
N HIS A 42 -14.67 -6.06 4.53
CA HIS A 42 -14.57 -7.49 4.24
C HIS A 42 -14.47 -8.35 5.52
N TYR A 43 -13.70 -7.90 6.52
CA TYR A 43 -13.57 -8.58 7.81
C TYR A 43 -14.54 -8.11 8.88
N ASN A 44 -15.08 -6.89 8.76
CA ASN A 44 -16.01 -6.34 9.73
C ASN A 44 -17.17 -5.59 9.05
N LYS A 45 -18.12 -6.37 8.52
CA LYS A 45 -19.32 -5.86 7.84
C LYS A 45 -20.23 -5.00 8.73
N ARG A 46 -20.08 -5.08 10.06
CA ARG A 46 -20.86 -4.29 11.03
C ARG A 46 -20.30 -2.90 11.27
N LYS A 47 -19.01 -2.66 10.97
CA LYS A 47 -18.33 -1.38 11.23
C LYS A 47 -18.51 -0.34 10.13
N GLY A 48 -19.15 -0.67 9.03
CA GLY A 48 -19.35 0.28 7.95
C GLY A 48 -20.37 -0.20 6.93
N MET A 49 -21.00 0.75 6.28
CA MET A 49 -21.85 0.53 5.12
C MET A 49 -21.06 0.92 3.87
N ILE A 50 -21.07 0.06 2.85
CA ILE A 50 -20.54 0.37 1.52
C ILE A 50 -21.71 0.61 0.55
N VAL A 51 -21.64 1.68 -0.23
CA VAL A 51 -22.71 2.09 -1.15
C VAL A 51 -22.14 2.57 -2.48
N GLY A 52 -22.98 2.60 -3.52
CA GLY A 52 -22.60 3.04 -4.87
C GLY A 52 -21.33 2.35 -5.37
N LYS A 53 -20.34 3.17 -5.79
CA LYS A 53 -19.05 2.72 -6.33
C LYS A 53 -18.30 1.76 -5.39
N GLU A 54 -18.37 1.95 -4.07
CA GLU A 54 -17.70 1.06 -3.11
C GLU A 54 -18.30 -0.35 -3.16
N ARG A 55 -19.63 -0.45 -3.25
CA ARG A 55 -20.34 -1.73 -3.32
C ARG A 55 -20.08 -2.44 -4.63
N GLU A 56 -20.13 -1.70 -5.74
CA GLU A 56 -19.86 -2.23 -7.07
C GLU A 56 -18.42 -2.77 -7.17
N LEU A 57 -17.43 -2.02 -6.70
CA LEU A 57 -16.04 -2.46 -6.67
C LEU A 57 -15.85 -3.69 -5.77
N TYR A 58 -16.48 -3.70 -4.59
CA TYR A 58 -16.44 -4.85 -3.71
C TYR A 58 -16.99 -6.11 -4.38
N ASN A 59 -18.16 -6.01 -5.02
CA ASN A 59 -18.77 -7.13 -5.72
C ASN A 59 -17.88 -7.63 -6.86
N ALA A 60 -17.35 -6.72 -7.70
CA ALA A 60 -16.45 -7.07 -8.79
C ALA A 60 -15.21 -7.84 -8.29
N LEU A 61 -14.62 -7.42 -7.15
CA LEU A 61 -13.49 -8.13 -6.55
C LEU A 61 -13.91 -9.54 -6.09
N ILE A 62 -15.03 -9.68 -5.40
CA ILE A 62 -15.49 -10.98 -4.88
C ILE A 62 -15.88 -11.95 -6.02
N GLU A 63 -16.59 -11.46 -7.04
CA GLU A 63 -16.98 -12.24 -8.22
C GLU A 63 -15.76 -12.79 -8.97
N ASN A 64 -14.66 -12.04 -8.98
CA ASN A 64 -13.38 -12.46 -9.57
C ASN A 64 -12.46 -13.17 -8.56
N SER A 65 -12.99 -13.62 -7.41
CA SER A 65 -12.24 -14.34 -6.37
C SER A 65 -11.07 -13.59 -5.75
N TYR A 66 -11.09 -12.25 -5.81
CA TYR A 66 -10.11 -11.40 -5.15
C TYR A 66 -10.56 -11.05 -3.73
N ASN A 67 -9.66 -11.27 -2.77
CA ASN A 67 -9.85 -10.80 -1.40
C ASN A 67 -9.55 -9.29 -1.32
N PRO A 68 -10.50 -8.42 -0.93
CA PRO A 68 -10.29 -6.97 -0.90
C PRO A 68 -9.13 -6.51 -0.01
N PHE A 69 -8.87 -7.20 1.10
CA PHE A 69 -7.76 -6.88 1.97
C PHE A 69 -6.40 -7.25 1.35
N THR A 70 -6.35 -8.36 0.61
CA THR A 70 -5.18 -8.74 -0.17
C THR A 70 -4.90 -7.73 -1.27
N VAL A 71 -5.93 -7.31 -2.01
CA VAL A 71 -5.81 -6.29 -3.06
C VAL A 71 -5.35 -4.95 -2.48
N TYR A 72 -5.93 -4.53 -1.36
CA TYR A 72 -5.48 -3.32 -0.65
C TYR A 72 -4.00 -3.40 -0.26
N ARG A 73 -3.57 -4.55 0.25
CA ARG A 73 -2.16 -4.79 0.59
C ARG A 73 -1.25 -4.63 -0.63
N TRP A 74 -1.64 -5.15 -1.79
CA TRP A 74 -0.88 -4.99 -3.03
C TRP A 74 -0.83 -3.54 -3.49
N ALA A 75 -1.94 -2.80 -3.40
CA ALA A 75 -1.97 -1.38 -3.70
C ALA A 75 -1.02 -0.56 -2.80
N LEU A 76 -0.89 -0.92 -1.52
CA LEU A 76 0.11 -0.30 -0.63
C LEU A 76 1.55 -0.56 -1.08
N LEU A 77 1.84 -1.75 -1.62
CA LEU A 77 3.17 -2.11 -2.12
C LEU A 77 3.58 -1.32 -3.36
N GLU A 78 2.64 -0.73 -4.08
CA GLU A 78 2.98 0.17 -5.19
C GLU A 78 3.60 1.49 -4.70
N ARG A 79 3.24 1.92 -3.50
CA ARG A 79 3.67 3.21 -2.92
C ARG A 79 5.03 3.13 -2.24
N VAL A 80 5.60 1.93 -2.09
CA VAL A 80 6.91 1.76 -1.47
C VAL A 80 8.02 2.23 -2.42
N PRO A 81 9.17 2.69 -1.91
CA PRO A 81 10.33 3.04 -2.72
C PRO A 81 10.81 1.91 -3.64
N GLU A 82 11.42 2.24 -4.78
CA GLU A 82 11.83 1.26 -5.80
C GLU A 82 12.82 0.23 -5.25
N GLU A 83 13.68 0.60 -4.30
CA GLU A 83 14.57 -0.34 -3.60
C GLU A 83 13.80 -1.47 -2.89
N ILE A 84 12.67 -1.16 -2.24
CA ILE A 84 11.83 -2.14 -1.56
C ILE A 84 11.09 -2.99 -2.60
N LYS A 85 10.65 -2.39 -3.72
CA LYS A 85 10.05 -3.13 -4.84
C LYS A 85 11.04 -4.11 -5.45
N PHE A 86 12.29 -3.71 -5.65
CA PHE A 86 13.35 -4.57 -6.14
C PHE A 86 13.57 -5.77 -5.21
N GLN A 87 13.63 -5.55 -3.89
CA GLN A 87 13.76 -6.63 -2.92
C GLN A 87 12.53 -7.58 -2.90
N LEU A 88 11.33 -7.05 -3.15
CA LEU A 88 10.10 -7.86 -3.29
C LEU A 88 10.10 -8.73 -4.54
N ARG A 89 10.50 -8.15 -5.69
CA ARG A 89 10.58 -8.86 -6.98
C ARG A 89 11.58 -10.03 -6.90
N ASN A 90 12.70 -9.84 -6.22
CA ASN A 90 13.72 -10.86 -6.03
C ASN A 90 13.49 -11.78 -4.82
N HIS A 91 12.32 -11.69 -4.17
CA HIS A 91 11.94 -12.50 -3.01
C HIS A 91 12.85 -12.39 -1.78
N TYR A 92 13.72 -11.38 -1.71
CA TYR A 92 14.53 -11.07 -0.52
C TYR A 92 13.69 -10.50 0.63
N LEU A 93 12.50 -9.99 0.31
CA LEU A 93 11.58 -9.39 1.27
C LEU A 93 10.18 -10.00 1.13
N SER A 94 9.51 -10.26 2.25
CA SER A 94 8.09 -10.62 2.25
C SER A 94 7.22 -9.38 2.15
N GLN A 95 6.02 -9.51 1.56
CA GLN A 95 5.04 -8.41 1.45
C GLN A 95 4.76 -7.74 2.81
N LYS A 96 4.60 -8.55 3.88
CA LYS A 96 4.34 -8.04 5.23
C LYS A 96 5.51 -7.21 5.75
N LYS A 97 6.75 -7.68 5.54
CA LYS A 97 7.96 -6.98 5.98
C LYS A 97 8.19 -5.70 5.18
N ALA A 98 7.88 -5.71 3.88
CA ALA A 98 7.95 -4.52 3.02
C ALA A 98 7.03 -3.39 3.48
N ILE A 99 5.76 -3.71 3.78
CA ILE A 99 4.80 -2.72 4.26
C ILE A 99 5.22 -2.19 5.63
N LYS A 100 5.69 -3.07 6.53
CA LYS A 100 6.20 -2.67 7.84
C LYS A 100 7.37 -1.68 7.70
N LEU A 101 8.36 -2.02 6.88
CA LEU A 101 9.54 -1.18 6.63
C LEU A 101 9.15 0.17 6.03
N PHE A 102 8.23 0.18 5.06
CA PHE A 102 7.75 1.42 4.48
C PHE A 102 7.01 2.30 5.49
N PHE A 103 6.18 1.69 6.35
CA PHE A 103 5.48 2.39 7.41
C PHE A 103 6.46 2.96 8.45
N GLU A 104 7.42 2.15 8.91
CA GLU A 104 8.49 2.58 9.82
C GLU A 104 9.23 3.80 9.25
N ARG A 105 9.70 3.73 8.00
CA ARG A 105 10.39 4.85 7.33
C ARG A 105 9.53 6.10 7.15
N ARG A 106 8.22 5.96 6.98
CA ARG A 106 7.30 7.10 6.89
C ARG A 106 7.11 7.79 8.24
N HIS A 107 7.23 7.01 9.33
CA HIS A 107 7.04 7.48 10.70
C HIS A 107 8.36 7.73 11.44
N GLU A 108 9.51 7.43 10.84
CA GLU A 108 10.82 7.95 11.21
C GLU A 108 10.83 9.47 10.98
N THR A 109 10.23 10.20 11.92
CA THR A 109 10.31 11.65 12.02
C THR A 109 11.71 12.02 12.47
N GLU A 110 12.39 12.76 11.60
CA GLU A 110 13.76 13.25 11.74
C GLU A 110 14.82 12.16 11.88
N THR A 111 15.63 12.00 10.83
CA THR A 111 16.88 11.23 10.94
C THR A 111 17.69 11.76 12.13
N GLY A 112 18.37 10.90 12.88
CA GLY A 112 19.28 11.36 13.94
C GLY A 112 20.24 12.45 13.47
N LEU A 113 20.66 12.36 12.20
CA LEU A 113 21.45 13.37 11.51
C LEU A 113 20.80 14.77 11.43
N GLN A 114 19.48 14.85 11.24
CA GLN A 114 18.74 16.12 11.27
C GLN A 114 18.64 16.69 12.69
N ILE A 115 18.53 15.82 13.70
CA ILE A 115 18.57 16.23 15.11
C ILE A 115 19.96 16.78 15.45
N ASP A 116 21.02 16.09 15.03
CA ASP A 116 22.41 16.49 15.25
C ASP A 116 22.73 17.83 14.57
N ILE A 117 22.30 18.02 13.31
CA ILE A 117 22.46 19.29 12.58
C ILE A 117 21.73 20.43 13.30
N LYS A 118 20.50 20.21 13.77
CA LYS A 118 19.76 21.22 14.54
C LYS A 118 20.44 21.57 15.85
N GLN A 119 20.96 20.58 16.57
CA GLN A 119 21.68 20.79 17.82
C GLN A 119 22.99 21.55 17.60
N LEU A 120 23.72 21.25 16.52
CA LEU A 120 24.91 21.99 16.11
C LEU A 120 24.59 23.45 15.80
N GLY A 121 23.55 23.71 15.00
CA GLY A 121 23.11 25.07 14.70
C GLY A 121 22.71 25.86 15.95
N LEU A 122 22.01 25.22 16.89
CA LEU A 122 21.63 25.83 18.17
C LEU A 122 22.83 26.15 19.07
N ARG A 123 23.91 25.34 19.05
CA ARG A 123 25.14 25.64 19.80
C ARG A 123 25.87 26.83 19.21
N LEU A 124 26.02 26.88 17.89
CA LEU A 124 26.70 27.98 17.21
C LEU A 124 26.05 29.34 17.49
N ILE A 125 24.71 29.40 17.55
CA ILE A 125 23.97 30.62 17.90
C ILE A 125 24.17 31.01 19.37
N LYS A 126 24.34 30.05 20.28
CA LYS A 126 24.54 30.32 21.72
C LYS A 126 25.97 30.75 22.07
N GLU A 127 26.94 30.40 21.23
CA GLU A 127 28.35 30.74 21.41
C GLU A 127 28.76 32.07 20.74
N MET A 128 27.84 32.70 20.01
CA MET A 128 27.94 34.07 19.48
C MET A 128 27.37 35.09 20.46
#